data_AF-A0A644WMB6-F1
#
_entry.id   AF-A0A644WMB6-F1
#
_cell.length_a   1.000
_cell.length_b   1.000
_cell.length_c   1.000
_cell.angle_alpha   90.00
_cell.angle_beta   90.00
_cell.angle_gamma   90.00
#
_symmetry.space_group_name_H-M   'P 1'
#
loop_
_entity.id
_entity.type
_entity.pdbx_description
1 polymer ?
#
loop_
_entity_poly.entity_id
_entity_poly.type
_entity_poly.pdbx_seq_one_letter_code
_entity_poly.pdbx_strand_id
1 'polypeptide(L)'
;MTNPHFSHNLIKGRVAETIIQELFQANGYNVFSYGMERTVPAIIHGIRGMNSEVAKAIRSMPDFVMQNTENGELFYVEVKYRAWGHFTIKYLIEDYPYSNAHFIIVTNRTMLHITYKDLKAGKKPMALRSDNLFGLSSESLRVYRTYVQEFLGREE
;
A
#
# COMPACT_ATOMS: atom_id res chain seq x y z
N MET A 1 -2.41 24.96 12.21
CA MET A 1 -1.91 23.88 13.08
C MET A 1 -2.43 22.56 12.53
N THR A 2 -1.57 21.66 12.09
CA THR A 2 -1.97 20.31 11.64
C THR A 2 -2.54 19.55 12.84
N ASN A 3 -3.76 19.03 12.72
CA ASN A 3 -4.37 18.19 13.74
C ASN A 3 -3.41 17.03 14.09
N PRO A 4 -2.96 16.86 15.36
CA PRO A 4 -1.97 15.84 15.73
C PRO A 4 -2.36 14.43 15.27
N HIS A 5 -3.65 14.14 15.24
CA HIS A 5 -4.20 12.87 14.80
C HIS A 5 -4.02 12.62 13.29
N PHE A 6 -3.98 13.69 12.49
CA PHE A 6 -3.71 13.63 11.06
C PHE A 6 -2.23 13.32 10.79
N SER A 7 -1.32 14.00 11.48
CA SER A 7 0.12 13.75 11.37
C SER A 7 0.49 12.33 11.79
N HIS A 8 -0.11 11.83 12.87
CA HIS A 8 0.10 10.47 13.35
C HIS A 8 -0.32 9.39 12.33
N ASN A 9 -1.51 9.52 11.72
CA ASN A 9 -1.95 8.58 10.69
C ASN A 9 -1.10 8.63 9.42
N LEU A 10 -0.61 9.81 9.04
CA LEU A 10 0.31 9.97 7.92
C LEU A 10 1.65 9.26 8.18
N ILE A 11 2.20 9.40 9.39
CA ILE A 11 3.43 8.71 9.79
C ILE A 11 3.23 7.20 9.73
N LYS A 12 2.11 6.68 10.24
CA LYS A 12 1.80 5.24 10.15
C LYS A 12 1.69 4.74 8.71
N GLY A 13 1.10 5.54 7.81
CA GLY A 13 1.07 5.23 6.37
C GLY A 13 2.47 5.10 5.79
N ARG A 14 3.33 6.09 6.04
CA ARG A 14 4.72 6.09 5.56
C ARG A 14 5.54 4.93 6.11
N VAL A 15 5.40 4.62 7.40
CA VAL A 15 6.05 3.46 8.02
C VAL A 15 5.56 2.17 7.37
N ALA A 16 4.26 2.02 7.13
CA ALA A 16 3.71 0.86 6.44
C ALA A 16 4.27 0.71 5.02
N GLU A 17 4.31 1.79 4.24
CA GLU A 17 4.91 1.81 2.91
C GLU A 17 6.39 1.42 2.93
N THR A 18 7.17 1.94 3.89
CA THR A 18 8.59 1.59 4.05
C THR A 18 8.77 0.10 4.36
N ILE A 19 7.99 -0.45 5.29
CA ILE A 19 8.05 -1.89 5.62
C ILE A 19 7.77 -2.74 4.37
N ILE A 20 6.76 -2.36 3.57
CA ILE A 20 6.44 -3.08 2.33
C ILE A 20 7.55 -2.93 1.29
N GLN A 21 8.10 -1.73 1.11
CA GLN A 21 9.20 -1.51 0.18
C GLN A 21 10.39 -2.43 0.51
N GLU A 22 10.84 -2.42 1.76
CA GLU A 22 11.97 -3.23 2.22
C GLU A 22 11.67 -4.74 2.12
N LEU A 23 10.45 -5.18 2.46
CA LEU A 23 10.02 -6.58 2.32
C LEU A 23 10.21 -7.07 0.88
N PHE A 24 9.71 -6.31 -0.09
CA PHE A 24 9.78 -6.70 -1.50
C PHE A 24 11.21 -6.61 -2.04
N GLN A 25 11.98 -5.57 -1.69
CA GLN A 25 13.39 -5.47 -2.06
C GLN A 25 14.22 -6.65 -1.53
N ALA A 26 13.98 -7.06 -0.28
CA ALA A 26 14.62 -8.23 0.31
C ALA A 26 14.22 -9.57 -0.36
N ASN A 27 13.17 -9.59 -1.18
CA ASN A 27 12.68 -10.77 -1.89
C ASN A 27 12.82 -10.63 -3.42
N GLY A 28 13.80 -9.85 -3.91
CA GLY A 28 14.12 -9.81 -5.33
C GLY A 28 13.16 -8.94 -6.16
N TYR A 29 12.73 -7.81 -5.61
CA TYR A 29 11.97 -6.82 -6.37
C TYR A 29 12.70 -5.48 -6.46
N ASN A 30 12.69 -4.89 -7.65
CA ASN A 30 12.91 -3.45 -7.77
C ASN A 30 11.60 -2.74 -7.38
N VAL A 31 11.66 -1.80 -6.43
CA VAL A 31 10.48 -1.06 -5.95
C VAL A 31 10.66 0.42 -6.27
N PHE A 32 9.79 0.96 -7.12
CA PHE A 32 9.82 2.36 -7.55
C PHE A 32 8.63 3.12 -6.95
N SER A 33 8.89 4.27 -6.32
CA SER A 33 7.81 5.18 -5.91
C SER A 33 7.12 5.71 -7.15
N TYR A 34 5.81 5.47 -7.27
CA TYR A 34 5.00 5.87 -8.41
C TYR A 34 4.03 7.01 -8.04
N GLY A 35 3.53 7.02 -6.81
CA GLY A 35 2.66 8.09 -6.30
C GLY A 35 3.36 9.45 -6.28
N MET A 36 2.70 10.46 -6.87
CA MET A 36 3.24 11.83 -6.94
C MET A 36 3.41 12.52 -5.58
N GLU A 37 2.76 12.00 -4.54
CA GLU A 37 2.87 12.53 -3.18
C GLU A 37 4.28 12.49 -2.59
N ARG A 38 5.07 11.49 -2.98
CA ARG A 38 6.48 11.37 -2.57
C ARG A 38 7.39 12.21 -3.45
N THR A 39 7.08 12.33 -4.75
CA THR A 39 7.91 13.02 -5.74
C THR A 39 7.80 14.54 -5.67
N VAL A 40 6.59 15.07 -5.53
CA VAL A 40 6.37 16.52 -5.44
C VAL A 40 5.26 16.84 -4.42
N PRO A 41 5.58 16.90 -3.11
CA PRO A 41 4.60 17.16 -2.06
C PRO A 41 3.79 18.47 -2.24
N ALA A 42 4.40 19.46 -2.89
CA ALA A 42 3.76 20.75 -3.21
C ALA A 42 2.58 20.59 -4.18
N ILE A 43 2.67 19.67 -5.14
CA ILE A 43 1.58 19.42 -6.11
C ILE A 43 0.37 18.86 -5.38
N ILE A 44 0.54 17.92 -4.45
CA ILE A 44 -0.58 17.35 -3.68
C ILE A 44 -1.33 18.43 -2.90
N HIS A 45 -0.61 19.36 -2.27
CA HIS A 45 -1.24 20.47 -1.55
C HIS A 45 -1.98 21.42 -2.49
N GLY A 46 -1.40 21.71 -3.66
CA GLY A 46 -2.02 22.57 -4.68
C GLY A 46 -3.27 21.97 -5.31
N ILE A 47 -3.35 20.64 -5.45
CA ILE A 47 -4.52 19.96 -6.05
C ILE A 47 -5.57 19.52 -5.02
N ARG A 48 -5.33 19.70 -3.71
CA ARG A 48 -6.30 19.38 -2.66
C ARG A 48 -7.55 20.25 -2.85
N GLY A 49 -8.68 19.61 -3.13
CA GLY A 49 -9.97 20.28 -3.40
C GLY A 49 -10.25 20.54 -4.88
N MET A 50 -9.28 20.32 -5.77
CA MET A 50 -9.53 20.39 -7.21
C MET A 50 -10.21 19.11 -7.71
N ASN A 51 -11.30 19.28 -8.47
CA ASN A 51 -12.06 18.20 -9.09
C ASN A 51 -11.75 17.99 -10.57
N SER A 52 -10.65 18.55 -11.08
CA SER A 52 -10.19 18.30 -12.45
C SER A 52 -9.81 16.84 -12.65
N GLU A 53 -9.97 16.34 -13.88
CA GLU A 53 -9.59 14.97 -14.25
C GLU A 53 -8.12 14.69 -13.93
N VAL A 54 -7.23 15.65 -14.19
CA VAL A 54 -5.80 15.56 -13.87
C VAL A 54 -5.58 15.40 -12.36
N ALA A 55 -6.28 16.18 -11.53
CA ALA A 55 -6.15 16.07 -10.08
C ALA A 55 -6.66 14.72 -9.56
N LYS A 56 -7.74 14.19 -10.16
CA LYS A 56 -8.25 12.83 -9.86
C LYS A 56 -7.25 11.75 -10.27
N ALA A 57 -6.65 11.87 -11.46
CA ALA A 57 -5.66 10.93 -11.96
C ALA A 57 -4.42 10.87 -11.06
N ILE A 58 -3.88 12.04 -10.68
CA ILE A 58 -2.73 12.14 -9.77
C ILE A 58 -3.04 11.49 -8.42
N ARG A 59 -4.21 11.76 -7.83
CA ARG A 59 -4.62 11.16 -6.55
C ARG A 59 -4.90 9.66 -6.60
N SER A 60 -5.11 9.12 -7.79
CA SER A 60 -5.42 7.70 -7.99
C SER A 60 -4.19 6.86 -8.33
N MET A 61 -3.02 7.48 -8.51
CA MET A 61 -1.77 6.77 -8.77
C MET A 61 -1.42 5.83 -7.60
N PRO A 62 -1.12 4.54 -7.86
CA PRO A 62 -0.60 3.63 -6.87
C PRO A 62 0.67 4.16 -6.20
N ASP A 63 0.90 3.75 -4.96
CA ASP A 63 2.13 4.09 -4.24
C ASP A 63 3.39 3.60 -4.96
N PHE A 64 3.37 2.37 -5.49
CA PHE A 64 4.53 1.73 -6.12
C PHE A 64 4.25 1.12 -7.50
N VAL A 65 5.31 1.09 -8.31
CA VAL A 65 5.51 0.08 -9.35
C VAL A 65 6.59 -0.87 -8.85
N MET A 66 6.30 -2.15 -8.80
CA MET A 66 7.25 -3.19 -8.41
C MET A 66 7.59 -4.07 -9.61
N GLN A 67 8.86 -4.42 -9.77
CA GLN A 67 9.33 -5.33 -10.80
C GLN A 67 9.98 -6.54 -10.14
N ASN A 68 9.48 -7.74 -10.42
CA ASN A 68 10.17 -8.98 -10.04
C ASN A 68 11.46 -9.10 -10.86
N THR A 69 12.61 -9.27 -10.20
CA THR A 69 13.92 -9.27 -10.88
C THR A 69 14.22 -10.57 -11.61
N GLU A 70 13.53 -11.66 -11.30
CA GLU A 70 13.75 -12.97 -11.92
C GLU A 70 13.02 -13.09 -13.26
N ASN A 71 11.76 -12.61 -13.33
CA ASN A 71 10.91 -12.77 -14.53
C ASN A 71 10.52 -11.44 -15.21
N GLY A 72 10.86 -10.30 -14.62
CA GLY A 72 10.58 -8.97 -15.16
C GLY A 72 9.12 -8.51 -15.02
N GLU A 73 8.25 -9.27 -14.35
CA GLU A 73 6.83 -8.95 -14.19
C GLU A 73 6.63 -7.67 -13.37
N LEU A 74 5.68 -6.84 -13.80
CA LEU A 74 5.39 -5.53 -13.22
C LEU A 74 4.06 -5.54 -12.47
N PHE A 75 4.07 -4.94 -11.27
CA PHE A 75 2.90 -4.82 -10.42
C PHE A 75 2.67 -3.36 -10.02
N TYR A 76 1.45 -2.87 -10.21
CA TYR A 76 0.98 -1.69 -9.50
C TYR A 76 0.58 -2.09 -8.09
N VAL A 77 1.18 -1.44 -7.09
CA VAL A 77 0.94 -1.77 -5.68
C VAL A 77 0.54 -0.52 -4.91
N GLU A 78 -0.60 -0.62 -4.23
CA GLU A 78 -1.11 0.36 -3.29
C GLU A 78 -0.99 -0.18 -1.87
N VAL A 79 -0.43 0.61 -0.96
CA VAL A 79 -0.29 0.26 0.46
C VAL A 79 -1.30 1.05 1.28
N LYS A 80 -1.98 0.36 2.21
CA LYS A 80 -2.88 1.02 3.17
C LYS A 80 -2.66 0.49 4.57
N TYR A 81 -2.37 1.39 5.50
CA TYR A 81 -2.46 1.06 6.92
C TYR A 81 -3.93 1.09 7.39
N ARG A 82 -4.40 -0.04 7.92
CA ARG A 82 -5.71 -0.20 8.58
C ARG A 82 -5.52 -1.08 9.79
N ALA A 83 -5.46 -0.50 10.99
CA ALA A 83 -5.19 -1.25 12.22
C ALA A 83 -6.06 -2.51 12.37
N TRP A 84 -7.35 -2.43 12.01
CA TRP A 84 -8.31 -3.54 12.11
C TRP A 84 -8.46 -4.38 10.82
N GLY A 85 -7.67 -4.11 9.78
CA GLY A 85 -7.70 -4.83 8.50
C GLY A 85 -8.96 -4.65 7.65
N HIS A 86 -9.95 -3.88 8.11
CA HIS A 86 -11.15 -3.62 7.33
C HIS A 86 -10.83 -2.73 6.12
N PHE A 87 -10.98 -3.30 4.93
CA PHE A 87 -10.82 -2.62 3.65
C PHE A 87 -11.83 -3.18 2.64
N THR A 88 -12.55 -2.29 1.97
CA THR A 88 -13.63 -2.59 1.02
C THR A 88 -13.56 -1.64 -0.17
N ILE A 89 -14.26 -1.95 -1.27
CA ILE A 89 -14.30 -1.11 -2.47
C ILE A 89 -14.77 0.33 -2.21
N LYS A 90 -15.59 0.55 -1.17
CA LYS A 90 -16.11 1.88 -0.79
C LYS A 90 -15.02 2.85 -0.33
N TYR A 91 -13.84 2.35 -0.02
CA TYR A 91 -12.68 3.18 0.34
C TYR A 91 -11.85 3.61 -0.86
N LEU A 92 -12.16 3.12 -2.07
CA LEU A 92 -11.53 3.59 -3.31
C LEU A 92 -12.25 4.81 -3.86
N ILE A 93 -11.48 5.61 -4.61
CA ILE A 93 -12.05 6.69 -5.43
C ILE A 93 -12.95 6.04 -6.49
N GLU A 94 -14.10 6.68 -6.76
CA GLU A 94 -14.99 6.29 -7.86
C GLU A 94 -14.21 6.26 -9.17
N ASP A 95 -14.43 5.23 -9.98
CA ASP A 95 -13.71 4.98 -11.25
C ASP A 95 -12.18 4.86 -11.10
N TYR A 96 -11.70 4.20 -10.04
CA TYR A 96 -10.28 3.92 -9.85
C TYR A 96 -9.64 3.30 -11.12
N PRO A 97 -8.68 3.97 -11.78
CA PRO A 97 -8.26 3.63 -13.14
C PRO A 97 -7.33 2.41 -13.20
N TYR A 98 -6.68 2.05 -12.09
CA TYR A 98 -5.71 0.95 -12.04
C TYR A 98 -6.41 -0.37 -11.69
N SER A 99 -7.16 -0.92 -12.65
CA SER A 99 -7.95 -2.14 -12.46
C SER A 99 -7.12 -3.42 -12.25
N ASN A 100 -5.82 -3.36 -12.52
CA ASN A 100 -4.82 -4.41 -12.27
C ASN A 100 -3.98 -4.14 -11.00
N ALA A 101 -4.33 -3.15 -10.18
CA ALA A 101 -3.60 -2.87 -8.95
C ALA A 101 -3.77 -3.97 -7.89
N HIS A 102 -2.70 -4.18 -7.13
CA HIS A 102 -2.64 -5.01 -5.95
C HIS A 102 -2.66 -4.10 -4.72
N PHE A 103 -3.50 -4.41 -3.74
CA PHE A 103 -3.57 -3.69 -2.48
C PHE A 103 -2.91 -4.52 -1.40
N ILE A 104 -1.95 -3.92 -0.70
CA ILE A 104 -1.36 -4.49 0.51
C ILE A 104 -1.88 -3.73 1.72
N ILE A 105 -2.67 -4.40 2.55
CA ILE A 105 -3.27 -3.82 3.73
C ILE A 105 -2.42 -4.19 4.94
N VAL A 106 -1.67 -3.22 5.44
CA VAL A 106 -0.88 -3.37 6.67
C VAL A 106 -1.79 -3.13 7.86
N THR A 107 -1.90 -4.12 8.73
CA THR A 107 -2.65 -4.02 9.99
C THR A 107 -1.68 -3.81 11.16
N ASN A 108 -2.17 -3.75 12.40
CA ASN A 108 -1.29 -3.73 13.57
C ASN A 108 -0.73 -5.12 13.95
N ARG A 109 -1.02 -6.16 13.16
CA ARG A 109 -0.63 -7.55 13.45
C ARG A 109 0.01 -8.28 12.28
N THR A 110 -0.39 -7.95 11.07
CA THR A 110 -0.05 -8.69 9.85
C THR A 110 -0.24 -7.84 8.60
N MET A 111 0.16 -8.38 7.46
CA MET A 111 -0.03 -7.83 6.13
C MET A 111 -1.05 -8.68 5.37
N LEU A 112 -2.02 -8.03 4.74
CA LEU A 112 -3.03 -8.66 3.90
C LEU A 112 -2.84 -8.23 2.45
N HIS A 113 -3.39 -9.01 1.52
CA HIS A 113 -3.40 -8.76 0.09
C HIS A 113 -4.79 -8.94 -0.51
N ILE A 114 -5.11 -8.11 -1.50
CA ILE A 114 -6.25 -8.26 -2.40
C ILE A 114 -5.98 -7.58 -3.74
N THR A 115 -6.56 -8.07 -4.83
CA THR A 115 -6.54 -7.37 -6.12
C THR A 115 -7.73 -6.43 -6.27
N TYR A 116 -7.62 -5.39 -7.10
CA TYR A 116 -8.79 -4.55 -7.43
C TYR A 116 -9.98 -5.38 -7.92
N LYS A 117 -9.73 -6.36 -8.80
CA LYS A 117 -10.77 -7.23 -9.36
C LYS A 117 -11.50 -8.02 -8.27
N ASP A 118 -10.77 -8.60 -7.32
CA ASP A 118 -11.34 -9.35 -6.21
C ASP A 118 -12.11 -8.44 -5.25
N LEU A 119 -11.61 -7.23 -4.99
CA LEU A 119 -12.28 -6.23 -4.16
C LEU A 119 -13.60 -5.79 -4.80
N LYS A 120 -13.62 -5.57 -6.12
CA LYS A 120 -14.83 -5.24 -6.89
C LYS A 120 -15.83 -6.39 -6.90
N ALA A 121 -15.36 -7.63 -6.86
CA ALA A 121 -16.19 -8.83 -6.71
C ALA A 121 -16.68 -9.06 -5.26
N GLY A 122 -16.38 -8.16 -4.32
CA GLY A 122 -16.84 -8.25 -2.93
C GLY A 122 -16.04 -9.24 -2.06
N LYS A 123 -14.89 -9.74 -2.54
CA LYS A 123 -14.01 -10.57 -1.74
C LYS A 123 -13.32 -9.74 -0.66
N LYS A 124 -12.79 -10.42 0.35
CA LYS A 124 -12.10 -9.81 1.49
C LYS A 124 -10.59 -9.98 1.37
N PRO A 125 -9.78 -9.02 1.86
CA PRO A 125 -8.34 -9.18 1.93
C PRO A 125 -7.94 -10.42 2.72
N MET A 126 -6.95 -11.15 2.22
CA MET A 126 -6.42 -12.36 2.85
C MET A 126 -4.99 -12.14 3.31
N ALA A 127 -4.50 -12.93 4.26
CA ALA A 127 -3.12 -12.80 4.72
C ALA A 127 -2.12 -13.01 3.59
N LEU A 128 -1.05 -12.21 3.56
CA LEU A 128 0.11 -12.43 2.70
C LEU A 128 0.88 -13.66 3.21
N ARG A 129 0.99 -14.70 2.38
CA ARG A 129 1.55 -16.02 2.72
C ARG A 129 2.61 -16.44 1.70
N SER A 130 3.48 -17.40 1.98
CA SER A 130 4.59 -17.73 1.07
C SER A 130 4.17 -18.38 -0.25
N ASP A 131 2.96 -18.95 -0.31
CA ASP A 131 2.30 -19.42 -1.53
C ASP A 131 1.60 -18.29 -2.31
N ASN A 132 1.92 -17.02 -2.01
CA ASN A 132 1.39 -15.88 -2.72
C ASN A 132 2.04 -15.72 -4.11
N LEU A 133 1.33 -14.99 -4.97
CA LEU A 133 1.76 -14.55 -6.30
C LEU A 133 3.18 -13.97 -6.36
N PHE A 134 3.58 -13.21 -5.35
CA PHE A 134 4.83 -12.47 -5.30
C PHE A 134 6.03 -13.34 -4.88
N GLY A 135 5.84 -14.61 -4.53
CA GLY A 135 6.95 -15.52 -4.21
C GLY A 135 7.73 -15.15 -2.94
N LEU A 136 7.11 -14.45 -1.99
CA LEU A 136 7.78 -14.01 -0.76
C LEU A 136 8.12 -15.19 0.15
N SER A 137 9.34 -15.22 0.69
CA SER A 137 9.75 -16.30 1.59
C SER A 137 8.99 -16.27 2.92
N SER A 138 8.74 -17.45 3.51
CA SER A 138 8.13 -17.56 4.84
C SER A 138 8.96 -16.85 5.92
N GLU A 139 10.29 -16.85 5.76
CA GLU A 139 11.23 -16.21 6.67
C GLU A 139 11.10 -14.68 6.62
N SER A 140 11.15 -14.10 5.42
CA SER A 140 10.94 -12.66 5.26
C SER A 140 9.57 -12.23 5.79
N LEU A 141 8.50 -12.97 5.45
CA LEU A 141 7.17 -12.66 5.97
C LEU A 141 7.12 -12.67 7.51
N ARG A 142 7.87 -13.57 8.17
CA ARG A 142 7.97 -13.60 9.63
C ARG A 142 8.68 -12.37 10.16
N VAL A 143 9.87 -12.06 9.64
CA VAL A 143 10.69 -10.90 10.07
C VAL A 143 9.90 -9.60 9.90
N TYR A 144 9.31 -9.37 8.74
CA TYR A 144 8.60 -8.13 8.46
C TYR A 144 7.28 -8.01 9.22
N ARG A 145 6.65 -9.12 9.64
CA ARG A 145 5.53 -9.04 10.60
C ARG A 145 5.97 -8.56 11.98
N THR A 146 7.18 -8.91 12.42
CA THR A 146 7.74 -8.36 13.66
C THR A 146 7.92 -6.84 13.53
N TYR A 147 8.46 -6.35 12.41
CA TYR A 147 8.56 -4.90 12.18
C TYR A 147 7.20 -4.20 12.16
N VAL A 148 6.17 -4.82 11.56
CA VAL A 148 4.79 -4.29 11.65
C VAL A 148 4.34 -4.16 13.11
N GLN A 149 4.60 -5.15 13.95
CA GLN A 149 4.21 -5.08 15.36
C GLN A 149 5.02 -4.04 16.14
N GLU A 150 6.33 -3.97 15.90
CA GLU A 150 7.24 -3.02 16.55
C GLU A 150 6.89 -1.56 16.23
N PHE A 151 6.66 -1.24 14.95
CA PHE A 151 6.45 0.14 14.53
C PHE A 151 4.99 0.57 14.42
N LEU A 152 4.07 -0.38 14.22
CA LEU A 152 2.64 -0.10 13.96
C LEU A 152 1.68 -0.83 14.91
N GLY A 153 2.22 -1.60 15.86
CA GLY A 153 1.49 -2.16 16.98
C GLY A 153 0.83 -1.09 17.84
N ARG A 154 0.00 -1.52 18.79
CA ARG A 154 -0.42 -0.63 19.88
C ARG A 154 0.60 -0.80 20.99
N GLU A 155 1.01 0.29 21.62
CA GLU A 155 1.52 0.23 22.99
C GLU A 155 0.39 -0.35 23.85
N GLU A 156 0.73 -1.35 24.67
CA GLU A 156 -0.20 -1.97 25.62
C GLU A 156 -0.68 -0.97 26.69
#